data_AF-A0A7S0LGX2-F1
#
_entry.id   AF-A0A7S0LGX2-F1
#
_cell.length_a   1.000
_cell.length_b   1.000
_cell.length_c   1.000
_cell.angle_alpha   90.00
_cell.angle_beta   90.00
_cell.angle_gamma   90.00
#
_symmetry.space_group_name_H-M   'P 1'
#
loop_
_entity.id
_entity.type
_entity.pdbx_description
1 polymer ?
#
loop_
_entity_poly.entity_id
_entity_poly.type
_entity_poly.pdbx_seq_one_letter_code
_entity_poly.pdbx_strand_id
1 'polypeptide(L)'
;MVVALPPREQLIVPLAAALGGALIATLSSKLITNISGQLHHRRLQVPSQVLQLCKECLGSDGGHMEKSRRQEWLIHIAPAAPLIPIEIWVAYRMWIDEHSQEIDGSTPSALHRFLVALAFGIDASKEVNGTEAADLIACLAGAGLLGNETSKCPVRALKTWLQEGLAAFNSRFRQAHDNVFTGLGPSEESVWCGDYFFIQLADPQIGMLHMDKSWAEEAAMLGEAVRLVNKLKPRFLLISGDLTNAYPSPKTMKTVEEQTSAFKSALSALDPSIPLVLQPGNHDVGQRISPAAVQMYQERYGSEFFSFWVGGVLYLAINSQHYAVDGGTSATERAMMEAQDEWLLKQLSSERAKEATHIVVLSHICPFMEEEGESAGYFNWRERPRRKVLDAAEKAGVRLWLCGHLHQNSSSRSHGGIEIVTTSSCASVINWSIPAGQLACATKIDFPSVTLNPAVVCDAWHSGMRIVKVSSDHICHQWVTFNEVPERLEDLFSDGDSSRRSASRPEAILEGFIDHGWGLLREARARGSNRLLELAAAERAKGGTSTGNSQAKMPSSKAKKSASFKSVLHQTTTAK
;
A
#
# COMPACT_ATOMS: atom_id res chain seq x y z
N MET A 1 -36.23 58.98 -24.32
CA MET A 1 -35.19 59.97 -23.92
C MET A 1 -35.16 60.02 -22.41
N VAL A 2 -33.97 59.73 -21.83
CA VAL A 2 -33.31 60.24 -20.61
C VAL A 2 -34.24 61.03 -19.65
N VAL A 3 -34.29 60.76 -18.33
CA VAL A 3 -33.28 61.19 -17.34
C VAL A 3 -33.54 60.58 -15.95
N ALA A 4 -32.44 60.04 -15.38
CA ALA A 4 -31.92 59.99 -13.99
C ALA A 4 -32.76 59.61 -12.76
N LEU A 5 -32.14 58.78 -11.92
CA LEU A 5 -32.03 58.98 -10.46
C LEU A 5 -30.62 58.57 -9.94
N PRO A 6 -30.13 59.14 -8.79
CA PRO A 6 -28.71 59.21 -8.38
C PRO A 6 -28.34 58.24 -7.20
N PRO A 7 -27.11 58.29 -6.61
CA PRO A 7 -26.43 57.15 -5.96
C PRO A 7 -26.31 57.21 -4.41
N ARG A 8 -25.93 56.06 -3.81
CA ARG A 8 -25.35 55.73 -2.47
C ARG A 8 -26.00 54.43 -1.97
N GLU A 9 -25.40 53.42 -1.34
CA GLU A 9 -24.21 53.23 -0.50
C GLU A 9 -24.01 51.69 -0.36
N GLN A 10 -22.75 51.25 -0.24
CA GLN A 10 -22.20 50.03 0.38
C GLN A 10 -23.07 48.77 0.60
N LEU A 11 -22.62 47.63 0.03
CA LEU A 11 -22.73 46.28 0.63
C LEU A 11 -21.69 45.30 0.03
N ILE A 12 -20.62 45.07 0.81
CA ILE A 12 -19.92 43.80 1.14
C ILE A 12 -19.55 42.78 0.01
N VAL A 13 -18.29 42.32 0.11
CA VAL A 13 -17.52 41.31 -0.68
C VAL A 13 -18.09 39.85 -0.57
N PRO A 14 -17.46 38.79 -1.15
CA PRO A 14 -17.82 38.07 -2.37
C PRO A 14 -18.53 36.71 -2.14
N LEU A 15 -19.45 36.36 -3.04
CA LEU A 15 -20.12 35.06 -3.09
C LEU A 15 -19.33 34.04 -3.94
N ALA A 16 -18.10 33.70 -3.51
CA ALA A 16 -17.25 32.70 -4.18
C ALA A 16 -16.99 31.44 -3.32
N ALA A 17 -17.80 31.21 -2.28
CA ALA A 17 -17.59 30.11 -1.33
C ALA A 17 -18.70 29.05 -1.29
N ALA A 18 -19.76 29.14 -2.11
CA ALA A 18 -20.95 28.28 -1.93
C ALA A 18 -21.23 27.26 -3.05
N LEU A 19 -20.42 27.19 -4.13
CA LEU A 19 -20.70 26.28 -5.25
C LEU A 19 -19.53 25.34 -5.64
N GLY A 20 -18.43 25.35 -4.89
CA GLY A 20 -17.20 24.62 -5.26
C GLY A 20 -17.08 23.16 -4.79
N GLY A 21 -17.92 22.68 -3.88
CA GLY A 21 -17.71 21.36 -3.24
C GLY A 21 -18.38 20.17 -3.94
N ALA A 22 -19.64 20.33 -4.37
CA ALA A 22 -20.45 19.17 -4.77
C ALA A 22 -20.25 18.71 -6.23
N LEU A 23 -19.89 19.63 -7.13
CA LEU A 23 -19.74 19.30 -8.55
C LEU A 23 -18.39 18.63 -8.86
N ILE A 24 -17.33 18.97 -8.12
CA ILE A 24 -15.99 18.38 -8.28
C ILE A 24 -15.94 16.95 -7.72
N ALA A 25 -16.62 16.68 -6.59
CA ALA A 25 -16.67 15.34 -5.99
C ALA A 25 -17.41 14.31 -6.88
N THR A 26 -18.44 14.75 -7.61
CA THR A 26 -19.24 13.86 -8.47
C THR A 26 -18.59 13.64 -9.86
N LEU A 27 -17.74 14.58 -10.29
CA LEU A 27 -17.00 14.47 -11.55
C LEU A 27 -15.68 13.68 -11.41
N SER A 28 -15.07 13.61 -10.23
CA SER A 28 -13.80 12.88 -10.06
C SER A 28 -13.98 11.35 -10.01
N SER A 29 -14.99 10.82 -9.32
CA SER A 29 -15.12 9.35 -9.18
C SER A 29 -15.39 8.68 -10.53
N LYS A 30 -16.40 9.13 -11.28
CA LYS A 30 -16.71 8.59 -12.61
C LYS A 30 -15.57 8.77 -13.61
N LEU A 31 -14.80 9.86 -13.54
CA LEU A 31 -13.67 10.08 -14.43
C LEU A 31 -12.48 9.18 -14.06
N ILE A 32 -12.21 8.97 -12.76
CA ILE A 32 -11.14 8.10 -12.26
C ILE A 32 -11.46 6.62 -12.55
N THR A 33 -12.69 6.17 -12.28
CA THR A 33 -13.15 4.79 -12.60
C THR A 33 -13.03 4.52 -14.11
N ASN A 34 -13.38 5.51 -14.94
CA ASN A 34 -13.31 5.39 -16.39
C ASN A 34 -11.86 5.46 -16.92
N ILE A 35 -10.96 6.23 -16.29
CA ILE A 35 -9.53 6.29 -16.67
C ILE A 35 -8.80 5.02 -16.24
N SER A 36 -8.98 4.53 -15.01
CA SER A 36 -8.33 3.29 -14.54
C SER A 36 -8.80 2.06 -15.32
N GLY A 37 -10.10 1.97 -15.63
CA GLY A 37 -10.64 0.92 -16.50
C GLY A 37 -10.18 1.06 -17.96
N GLN A 38 -10.07 2.29 -18.49
CA GLN A 38 -9.56 2.52 -19.84
C GLN A 38 -8.06 2.19 -19.96
N LEU A 39 -7.24 2.41 -18.93
CA LEU A 39 -5.80 2.09 -18.98
C LEU A 39 -5.52 0.59 -18.95
N HIS A 40 -6.33 -0.22 -18.25
CA HIS A 40 -6.21 -1.69 -18.29
C HIS A 40 -6.52 -2.28 -19.69
N HIS A 41 -7.46 -1.67 -20.42
CA HIS A 41 -7.82 -2.11 -21.77
C HIS A 41 -7.02 -1.41 -22.89
N ARG A 42 -6.43 -0.24 -22.63
CA ARG A 42 -5.51 0.46 -23.53
C ARG A 42 -4.07 0.04 -23.27
N ARG A 43 -3.76 -1.25 -23.46
CA ARG A 43 -2.37 -1.61 -23.71
C ARG A 43 -1.94 -0.84 -24.95
N LEU A 44 -1.01 0.09 -24.76
CA LEU A 44 -0.34 0.78 -25.87
C LEU A 44 0.10 -0.30 -26.86
N GLN A 45 -0.33 -0.19 -28.12
CA GLN A 45 0.05 -1.14 -29.17
C GLN A 45 1.48 -0.86 -29.62
N VAL A 46 2.43 -1.05 -28.71
CA VAL A 46 3.85 -0.95 -28.99
C VAL A 46 4.22 -2.23 -29.76
N PRO A 47 4.89 -2.13 -30.92
CA PRO A 47 5.31 -3.30 -31.69
C PRO A 47 6.09 -4.30 -30.83
N SER A 48 5.85 -5.60 -30.97
CA SER A 48 6.45 -6.61 -30.10
C SER A 48 7.98 -6.62 -30.11
N GLN A 49 8.61 -6.28 -31.25
CA GLN A 49 10.07 -6.15 -31.33
C GLN A 49 10.58 -4.98 -30.48
N VAL A 50 9.83 -3.89 -30.42
CA VAL A 50 10.16 -2.70 -29.63
C VAL A 50 10.06 -2.99 -28.14
N LEU A 51 9.04 -3.72 -27.72
CA LEU A 51 8.89 -4.19 -26.34
C LEU A 51 10.03 -5.12 -25.93
N GLN A 52 10.41 -6.05 -26.82
CA GLN A 52 11.49 -6.99 -26.58
C GLN A 52 12.84 -6.27 -26.44
N LEU A 53 13.17 -5.37 -27.37
CA LEU A 53 14.37 -4.54 -27.29
C LEU A 53 14.40 -3.69 -26.01
N CYS A 54 13.28 -3.06 -25.62
CA CYS A 54 13.21 -2.28 -24.39
C CYS A 54 13.53 -3.15 -23.16
N LYS A 55 12.97 -4.37 -23.10
CA LYS A 55 13.26 -5.34 -22.03
C LYS A 55 14.73 -5.75 -22.00
N GLU A 56 15.35 -5.94 -23.16
CA GLU A 56 16.78 -6.28 -23.31
C GLU A 56 17.70 -5.10 -22.96
N CYS A 57 17.28 -3.85 -23.24
CA CYS A 57 18.04 -2.64 -22.94
C CYS A 57 18.08 -2.33 -21.44
N LEU A 58 17.03 -2.70 -20.70
CA LEU A 58 16.92 -2.53 -19.25
C LEU A 58 17.59 -3.67 -18.46
N GLY A 59 18.09 -4.70 -19.15
CA GLY A 59 18.78 -5.86 -18.55
C GLY A 59 17.93 -6.72 -17.62
N SER A 60 18.45 -7.88 -17.22
CA SER A 60 17.89 -8.72 -16.14
C SER A 60 18.25 -8.20 -14.74
N ASP A 61 19.32 -7.41 -14.63
CA ASP A 61 20.01 -7.17 -13.36
C ASP A 61 19.70 -5.78 -12.73
N GLY A 62 18.61 -5.13 -13.15
CA GLY A 62 18.11 -3.90 -12.53
C GLY A 62 18.90 -2.62 -12.85
N GLY A 63 19.70 -2.60 -13.92
CA GLY A 63 20.55 -1.48 -14.29
C GLY A 63 19.93 -0.44 -15.23
N HIS A 64 20.53 0.77 -15.22
CA HIS A 64 20.28 1.85 -16.17
C HIS A 64 20.32 1.38 -17.63
N MET A 65 19.55 2.03 -18.49
CA MET A 65 19.48 1.65 -19.90
C MET A 65 20.82 1.98 -20.58
N GLU A 66 21.54 0.96 -21.05
CA GLU A 66 22.85 1.15 -21.68
C GLU A 66 22.73 2.11 -22.88
N LYS A 67 23.54 3.17 -22.90
CA LYS A 67 23.42 4.27 -23.87
C LYS A 67 23.48 3.79 -25.33
N SER A 68 24.27 2.76 -25.61
CA SER A 68 24.41 2.10 -26.92
C SER A 68 23.09 1.43 -27.34
N ARG A 69 22.56 0.55 -26.49
CA ARG A 69 21.30 -0.17 -26.72
C ARG A 69 20.08 0.75 -26.78
N ARG A 70 20.08 1.81 -25.98
CA ARG A 70 19.08 2.90 -26.04
C ARG A 70 19.06 3.56 -27.43
N GLN A 71 20.22 3.83 -28.03
CA GLN A 71 20.29 4.42 -29.38
C GLN A 71 19.78 3.45 -30.44
N GLU A 72 20.13 2.17 -30.35
CA GLU A 72 19.60 1.12 -31.22
C GLU A 72 18.08 1.04 -31.15
N TRP A 73 17.52 1.13 -29.95
CA TRP A 73 16.06 1.17 -29.74
C TRP A 73 15.39 2.41 -30.36
N LEU A 74 15.96 3.60 -30.16
CA LEU A 74 15.44 4.85 -30.72
C LEU A 74 15.36 4.79 -32.26
N ILE A 75 16.33 4.13 -32.88
CA ILE A 75 16.37 3.90 -34.34
C ILE A 75 15.22 2.96 -34.79
N HIS A 76 14.87 1.96 -33.97
CA HIS A 76 13.83 0.98 -34.32
C HIS A 76 12.39 1.50 -34.21
N ILE A 77 12.09 2.41 -33.28
CA ILE A 77 10.75 3.02 -33.18
C ILE A 77 10.52 4.13 -34.20
N ALA A 78 11.56 4.89 -34.53
CA ALA A 78 11.48 6.04 -35.43
C ALA A 78 12.35 5.79 -36.68
N PRO A 79 11.92 4.91 -37.61
CA PRO A 79 12.73 4.53 -38.77
C PRO A 79 13.08 5.70 -39.71
N ALA A 80 12.48 6.89 -39.52
CA ALA A 80 12.71 8.07 -40.34
C ALA A 80 13.71 9.11 -39.76
N ALA A 81 14.05 9.07 -38.46
CA ALA A 81 15.12 9.90 -37.88
C ALA A 81 15.34 9.55 -36.39
N PRO A 82 16.58 9.28 -35.93
CA PRO A 82 16.91 8.98 -34.53
C PRO A 82 16.94 10.24 -33.63
N LEU A 83 16.16 11.27 -33.95
CA LEU A 83 16.10 12.50 -33.19
C LEU A 83 14.94 12.40 -32.21
N ILE A 84 15.28 12.30 -30.91
CA ILE A 84 14.31 12.51 -29.83
C ILE A 84 13.54 13.79 -30.15
N PRO A 85 12.20 13.76 -30.28
CA PRO A 85 11.44 14.95 -30.63
C PRO A 85 11.58 16.00 -29.53
N ILE A 86 12.52 16.92 -29.70
CA ILE A 86 13.00 17.79 -28.61
C ILE A 86 11.88 18.62 -28.01
N GLU A 87 10.92 19.06 -28.83
CA GLU A 87 9.73 19.79 -28.38
C GLU A 87 8.85 18.94 -27.45
N ILE A 88 8.67 17.66 -27.78
CA ILE A 88 7.88 16.71 -26.96
C ILE A 88 8.65 16.33 -25.70
N TRP A 89 9.97 16.15 -25.80
CA TRP A 89 10.85 15.88 -24.67
C TRP A 89 10.83 17.03 -23.66
N VAL A 90 10.96 18.27 -24.13
CA VAL A 90 10.85 19.47 -23.29
C VAL A 90 9.45 19.56 -22.68
N ALA A 91 8.40 19.30 -23.48
CA ALA A 91 7.03 19.28 -22.97
C ALA A 91 6.82 18.25 -21.85
N TYR A 92 7.43 17.05 -21.95
CA TYR A 92 7.40 16.04 -20.89
C TYR A 92 8.07 16.57 -19.61
N ARG A 93 9.29 17.10 -19.71
CA ARG A 93 10.05 17.59 -18.56
C ARG A 93 9.34 18.74 -17.85
N MET A 94 8.88 19.74 -18.62
CA MET A 94 8.11 20.86 -18.09
C MET A 94 6.83 20.38 -17.41
N TRP A 95 6.12 19.42 -18.01
CA TRP A 95 4.90 18.90 -17.41
C TRP A 95 5.18 18.19 -16.08
N ILE A 96 6.24 17.37 -16.00
CA ILE A 96 6.63 16.71 -14.73
C ILE A 96 7.00 17.74 -13.66
N ASP A 97 7.76 18.78 -14.01
CA ASP A 97 8.15 19.83 -13.07
C ASP A 97 6.93 20.64 -12.60
N GLU A 98 5.97 20.94 -13.49
CA GLU A 98 4.71 21.62 -13.17
C GLU A 98 3.84 20.83 -12.20
N HIS A 99 3.81 19.50 -12.31
CA HIS A 99 2.91 18.62 -11.54
C HIS A 99 3.65 17.86 -10.42
N SER A 100 4.90 18.22 -10.10
CA SER A 100 5.72 17.47 -9.14
C SER A 100 5.11 17.42 -7.73
N GLN A 101 4.35 18.46 -7.36
CA GLN A 101 3.67 18.58 -6.07
C GLN A 101 2.35 17.80 -6.02
N GLU A 102 1.84 17.35 -7.16
CA GLU A 102 0.60 16.57 -7.27
C GLU A 102 0.85 15.07 -7.10
N ILE A 103 2.11 14.63 -7.00
CA ILE A 103 2.49 13.22 -6.87
C ILE A 103 2.24 12.76 -5.42
N ASP A 104 1.15 12.00 -5.21
CA ASP A 104 0.65 11.65 -3.89
C ASP A 104 1.64 10.76 -3.11
N GLY A 105 2.27 11.33 -2.08
CA GLY A 105 3.17 10.64 -1.16
C GLY A 105 4.43 10.06 -1.84
N SER A 106 4.87 10.63 -2.97
CA SER A 106 6.01 10.07 -3.71
C SER A 106 6.83 11.14 -4.44
N THR A 107 7.72 10.71 -5.35
CA THR A 107 8.68 11.57 -6.05
C THR A 107 8.47 11.55 -7.57
N PRO A 108 8.95 12.57 -8.30
CA PRO A 108 9.00 12.53 -9.77
C PRO A 108 9.65 11.26 -10.32
N SER A 109 10.71 10.76 -9.67
CA SER A 109 11.37 9.50 -10.03
C SER A 109 10.43 8.30 -9.96
N ALA A 110 9.56 8.24 -8.96
CA ALA A 110 8.58 7.16 -8.87
C ALA A 110 7.53 7.24 -9.99
N LEU A 111 7.07 8.46 -10.31
CA LEU A 111 6.15 8.67 -11.44
C LEU A 111 6.82 8.32 -12.77
N HIS A 112 8.10 8.66 -12.98
CA HIS A 112 8.86 8.25 -14.16
C HIS A 112 8.86 6.73 -14.35
N ARG A 113 9.22 5.98 -13.29
CA ARG A 113 9.20 4.51 -13.34
C ARG A 113 7.81 3.96 -13.61
N PHE A 114 6.79 4.51 -12.95
CA PHE A 114 5.40 4.11 -13.18
C PHE A 114 4.95 4.34 -14.62
N LEU A 115 5.20 5.52 -15.19
CA LEU A 115 4.80 5.86 -16.55
C LEU A 115 5.50 4.96 -17.58
N VAL A 116 6.78 4.65 -17.37
CA VAL A 116 7.52 3.74 -18.25
C VAL A 116 7.02 2.30 -18.08
N ALA A 117 6.77 1.83 -16.86
CA ALA A 117 6.17 0.52 -16.62
C ALA A 117 4.78 0.40 -17.26
N LEU A 118 3.94 1.42 -17.12
CA LEU A 118 2.63 1.51 -17.76
C LEU A 118 2.76 1.50 -19.29
N ALA A 119 3.76 2.19 -19.83
CA ALA A 119 3.97 2.30 -21.26
C ALA A 119 4.41 0.98 -21.92
N PHE A 120 5.29 0.24 -21.24
CA PHE A 120 6.02 -0.89 -21.84
C PHE A 120 5.72 -2.24 -21.20
N GLY A 121 4.94 -2.30 -20.12
CA GLY A 121 4.73 -3.52 -19.35
C GLY A 121 6.04 -4.09 -18.80
N ILE A 122 6.94 -3.20 -18.39
CA ILE A 122 8.20 -3.54 -17.73
C ILE A 122 8.05 -3.44 -16.21
N ASP A 123 8.91 -4.13 -15.47
CA ASP A 123 8.92 -4.05 -14.00
C ASP A 123 9.22 -2.63 -13.50
N ALA A 124 8.27 -2.06 -12.74
CA ALA A 124 8.34 -0.71 -12.19
C ALA A 124 9.39 -0.53 -11.07
N SER A 125 10.00 -1.62 -10.58
CA SER A 125 11.11 -1.56 -9.63
C SER A 125 12.45 -1.21 -10.28
N LYS A 126 12.57 -1.32 -11.60
CA LYS A 126 13.81 -0.97 -12.32
C LYS A 126 14.05 0.53 -12.27
N GLU A 127 15.29 0.93 -11.96
CA GLU A 127 15.64 2.34 -11.91
C GLU A 127 15.62 2.97 -13.31
N VAL A 128 14.78 4.00 -13.47
CA VAL A 128 14.69 4.81 -14.68
C VAL A 128 14.77 6.26 -14.26
N ASN A 129 15.80 6.97 -14.72
CA ASN A 129 15.94 8.38 -14.42
C ASN A 129 15.01 9.22 -15.31
N GLY A 130 14.77 10.46 -14.90
CA GLY A 130 13.83 11.33 -15.60
C GLY A 130 14.25 11.75 -17.01
N THR A 131 15.53 11.61 -17.37
CA THR A 131 16.00 11.82 -18.75
C THR A 131 15.60 10.62 -19.59
N GLU A 132 15.94 9.40 -19.15
CA GLU A 132 15.57 8.15 -19.81
C GLU A 132 14.06 8.04 -20.01
N ALA A 133 13.27 8.36 -18.98
CA ALA A 133 11.81 8.37 -19.10
C ALA A 133 11.33 9.39 -20.15
N ALA A 134 11.88 10.61 -20.15
CA ALA A 134 11.53 11.63 -21.14
C ALA A 134 11.87 11.18 -22.56
N ASP A 135 13.01 10.52 -22.76
CA ASP A 135 13.43 10.01 -24.06
C ASP A 135 12.48 8.94 -24.59
N LEU A 136 12.16 7.94 -23.75
CA LEU A 136 11.28 6.83 -24.10
C LEU A 136 9.86 7.32 -24.42
N ILE A 137 9.29 8.12 -23.51
CA ILE A 137 7.90 8.60 -23.61
C ILE A 137 7.75 9.62 -24.75
N ALA A 138 8.72 10.52 -24.96
CA ALA A 138 8.65 11.48 -26.07
C ALA A 138 8.71 10.79 -27.43
N CYS A 139 9.49 9.70 -27.56
CA CYS A 139 9.55 8.95 -28.81
C CYS A 139 8.25 8.20 -29.10
N LEU A 140 7.62 7.58 -28.08
CA LEU A 140 6.30 6.98 -28.25
C LEU A 140 5.24 8.03 -28.63
N ALA A 141 5.23 9.19 -27.97
CA ALA A 141 4.32 10.29 -28.33
C ALA A 141 4.57 10.80 -29.76
N GLY A 142 5.83 10.99 -30.16
CA GLY A 142 6.20 11.44 -31.50
C GLY A 142 5.82 10.44 -32.60
N ALA A 143 5.88 9.15 -32.30
CA ALA A 143 5.42 8.08 -33.17
C ALA A 143 3.89 7.93 -33.20
N GLY A 144 3.15 8.76 -32.45
CA GLY A 144 1.69 8.67 -32.35
C GLY A 144 1.20 7.45 -31.57
N LEU A 145 2.07 6.82 -30.77
CA LEU A 145 1.76 5.61 -30.02
C LEU A 145 1.18 5.89 -28.64
N LEU A 146 1.26 7.13 -28.11
CA LEU A 146 0.65 7.54 -26.83
C LEU A 146 -0.66 8.31 -27.04
N GLY A 147 -1.69 7.97 -26.25
CA GLY A 147 -3.01 8.62 -26.26
C GLY A 147 -4.00 8.03 -27.27
N ASN A 148 -5.21 8.60 -27.36
CA ASN A 148 -6.23 8.16 -28.32
C ASN A 148 -5.89 8.61 -29.76
N GLU A 149 -6.19 7.76 -30.73
CA GLU A 149 -5.94 7.91 -32.19
C GLU A 149 -6.48 9.21 -32.83
N THR A 150 -7.23 10.03 -32.09
CA THR A 150 -7.92 11.23 -32.60
C THR A 150 -7.11 12.53 -32.49
N SER A 151 -5.98 12.57 -31.77
CA SER A 151 -5.18 13.80 -31.66
C SER A 151 -4.09 13.88 -32.75
N LYS A 152 -4.26 14.80 -33.71
CA LYS A 152 -3.21 15.15 -34.70
C LYS A 152 -2.00 15.89 -34.11
N CYS A 153 -2.01 16.21 -32.81
CA CYS A 153 -0.95 16.94 -32.12
C CYS A 153 -0.28 16.04 -31.07
N PRO A 154 0.99 15.61 -31.29
CA PRO A 154 1.72 14.74 -30.37
C PRO A 154 1.90 15.31 -28.96
N VAL A 155 2.17 16.61 -28.83
CA VAL A 155 2.33 17.27 -27.52
C VAL A 155 1.03 17.25 -26.71
N ARG A 156 -0.11 17.48 -27.37
CA ARG A 156 -1.42 17.41 -26.71
C ARG A 156 -1.74 15.99 -26.28
N ALA A 157 -1.49 15.01 -27.15
CA ALA A 157 -1.68 13.60 -26.84
C ALA A 157 -0.82 13.16 -25.64
N LEU A 158 0.45 13.58 -25.62
CA LEU A 158 1.36 13.36 -24.50
C LEU A 158 0.78 13.93 -23.20
N LYS A 159 0.39 15.22 -23.17
CA LYS A 159 -0.13 15.85 -21.94
C LYS A 159 -1.40 15.15 -21.43
N THR A 160 -2.30 14.75 -22.33
CA THR A 160 -3.49 13.96 -21.94
C THR A 160 -3.09 12.62 -21.35
N TRP A 161 -2.16 11.89 -21.98
CA TRP A 161 -1.68 10.61 -21.47
C TRP A 161 -0.94 10.74 -20.13
N LEU A 162 -0.13 11.79 -19.94
CA LEU A 162 0.54 12.09 -18.68
C LEU A 162 -0.47 12.40 -17.57
N GLN A 163 -1.51 13.16 -17.88
CA GLN A 163 -2.59 13.43 -16.92
C GLN A 163 -3.31 12.15 -16.50
N GLU A 164 -3.63 11.27 -17.45
CA GLU A 164 -4.23 9.95 -17.17
C GLU A 164 -3.29 9.08 -16.33
N GLY A 165 -1.98 9.08 -16.65
CA GLY A 165 -0.96 8.34 -15.92
C GLY A 165 -0.74 8.83 -14.49
N LEU A 166 -0.69 10.14 -14.26
CA LEU A 166 -0.62 10.72 -12.91
C LEU A 166 -1.90 10.43 -12.12
N ALA A 167 -3.06 10.54 -12.76
CA ALA A 167 -4.33 10.18 -12.13
C ALA A 167 -4.31 8.71 -11.69
N ALA A 168 -3.87 7.78 -12.54
CA ALA A 168 -3.74 6.37 -12.21
C ALA A 168 -2.71 6.10 -11.10
N PHE A 169 -1.56 6.78 -11.15
CA PHE A 169 -0.54 6.70 -10.10
C PHE A 169 -1.12 7.13 -8.74
N ASN A 170 -1.82 8.26 -8.70
CA ASN A 170 -2.40 8.80 -7.47
C ASN A 170 -3.63 8.02 -6.99
N SER A 171 -4.44 7.46 -7.90
CA SER A 171 -5.66 6.73 -7.55
C SER A 171 -5.40 5.29 -7.15
N ARG A 172 -4.19 4.75 -7.36
CA ARG A 172 -3.86 3.35 -7.04
C ARG A 172 -4.06 2.97 -5.58
N PHE A 173 -3.98 3.95 -4.68
CA PHE A 173 -4.22 3.72 -3.25
C PHE A 173 -5.70 3.83 -2.89
N ARG A 174 -6.56 4.33 -3.80
CA ARG A 174 -8.00 4.59 -3.58
C ARG A 174 -8.87 3.90 -4.63
N GLN A 175 -8.52 2.66 -4.98
CA GLN A 175 -9.25 1.91 -6.02
C GLN A 175 -10.62 1.41 -5.54
N ALA A 176 -10.80 1.25 -4.22
CA ALA A 176 -12.09 0.97 -3.62
C ALA A 176 -12.87 2.28 -3.41
N HIS A 177 -14.04 2.41 -4.05
CA HIS A 177 -14.95 3.54 -3.86
C HIS A 177 -16.39 3.05 -3.96
N ASP A 178 -17.32 3.71 -3.27
CA ASP A 178 -18.74 3.30 -3.24
C ASP A 178 -18.94 1.81 -2.89
N ASN A 179 -18.02 1.28 -2.07
CA ASN A 179 -18.00 -0.10 -1.57
C ASN A 179 -17.79 -1.16 -2.68
N VAL A 180 -17.18 -0.77 -3.80
CA VAL A 180 -16.78 -1.64 -4.91
C VAL A 180 -15.35 -1.31 -5.32
N PHE A 181 -14.60 -2.32 -5.77
CA PHE A 181 -13.25 -2.12 -6.30
C PHE A 181 -13.25 -1.81 -7.81
N THR A 182 -12.54 -0.76 -8.21
CA THR A 182 -12.44 -0.32 -9.60
C THR A 182 -11.77 -1.39 -10.47
N GLY A 183 -12.45 -1.82 -11.53
CA GLY A 183 -11.90 -2.76 -12.52
C GLY A 183 -11.91 -4.23 -12.10
N LEU A 184 -12.36 -4.54 -10.88
CA LEU A 184 -12.58 -5.90 -10.37
C LEU A 184 -14.04 -6.07 -9.96
N GLY A 185 -14.94 -5.62 -10.84
CA GLY A 185 -16.37 -5.67 -10.63
C GLY A 185 -16.98 -6.97 -11.18
N PRO A 186 -18.28 -7.18 -10.92
CA PRO A 186 -18.96 -8.38 -11.36
C PRO A 186 -19.08 -8.47 -12.89
N SER A 187 -19.17 -7.36 -13.61
CA SER A 187 -19.23 -7.38 -15.08
C SER A 187 -17.93 -7.86 -15.72
N GLU A 188 -16.81 -7.67 -15.02
CA GLU A 188 -15.47 -7.95 -15.52
C GLU A 188 -14.99 -9.34 -15.09
N GLU A 189 -15.25 -9.72 -13.84
CA GLU A 189 -14.51 -10.80 -13.17
C GLU A 189 -15.40 -11.84 -12.48
N SER A 190 -16.74 -11.78 -12.60
CA SER A 190 -17.62 -12.74 -11.89
C SER A 190 -17.68 -14.14 -12.52
N VAL A 191 -17.04 -14.35 -13.66
CA VAL A 191 -17.01 -15.64 -14.36
C VAL A 191 -15.68 -16.32 -14.12
N TRP A 192 -15.72 -17.60 -13.75
CA TRP A 192 -14.51 -18.40 -13.59
C TRP A 192 -13.70 -18.45 -14.89
N CYS A 193 -12.42 -18.08 -14.83
CA CYS A 193 -11.55 -17.98 -15.99
C CYS A 193 -10.26 -18.81 -15.90
N GLY A 194 -10.10 -19.58 -14.80
CA GLY A 194 -8.95 -20.45 -14.56
C GLY A 194 -8.30 -20.20 -13.21
N ASP A 195 -7.39 -21.10 -12.84
CA ASP A 195 -6.62 -20.98 -11.60
C ASP A 195 -5.78 -19.70 -11.61
N TYR A 196 -5.62 -19.09 -10.44
CA TYR A 196 -4.76 -17.94 -10.28
C TYR A 196 -4.13 -17.89 -8.89
N PHE A 197 -3.16 -17.01 -8.73
CA PHE A 197 -2.53 -16.73 -7.46
C PHE A 197 -2.77 -15.29 -7.03
N PHE A 198 -2.88 -15.06 -5.74
CA PHE A 198 -2.73 -13.73 -5.15
C PHE A 198 -1.80 -13.78 -3.95
N ILE A 199 -1.29 -12.61 -3.56
CA ILE A 199 -0.40 -12.46 -2.41
C ILE A 199 -1.07 -11.57 -1.37
N GLN A 200 -0.99 -11.97 -0.10
CA GLN A 200 -1.38 -11.18 1.05
C GLN A 200 -0.13 -10.79 1.84
N LEU A 201 -0.02 -9.49 2.11
CA LEU A 201 0.80 -8.91 3.15
C LEU A 201 -0.10 -8.51 4.32
N ALA A 202 0.44 -8.48 5.53
CA ALA A 202 -0.26 -7.98 6.71
C ALA A 202 0.70 -7.11 7.51
N ASP A 203 0.15 -6.12 8.22
CA ASP A 203 0.87 -5.33 9.21
C ASP A 203 2.23 -4.75 8.72
N PRO A 204 2.31 -3.99 7.60
CA PRO A 204 3.52 -3.24 7.29
C PRO A 204 3.90 -2.29 8.43
N GLN A 205 2.88 -1.73 9.10
CA GLN A 205 2.92 -0.95 10.34
C GLN A 205 4.13 -0.01 10.43
N ILE A 206 4.28 0.84 9.41
CA ILE A 206 5.38 1.78 9.26
C ILE A 206 5.53 2.61 10.54
N GLY A 207 6.60 2.40 11.31
CA GLY A 207 6.91 3.09 12.56
C GLY A 207 6.81 2.25 13.83
N MET A 208 6.37 1.00 13.75
CA MET A 208 6.21 0.12 14.91
C MET A 208 7.52 -0.18 15.63
N LEU A 209 8.57 -0.59 14.91
CA LEU A 209 9.81 -1.14 15.47
C LEU A 209 10.49 -0.16 16.42
N HIS A 210 10.49 1.13 16.05
CA HIS A 210 11.16 2.19 16.79
C HIS A 210 10.20 3.17 17.47
N MET A 211 8.94 2.77 17.66
CA MET A 211 7.91 3.58 18.33
C MET A 211 7.80 4.98 17.73
N ASP A 212 7.55 5.04 16.42
CA ASP A 212 7.41 6.24 15.59
C ASP A 212 8.67 7.13 15.45
N LYS A 213 9.82 6.74 16.03
CA LYS A 213 11.07 7.51 15.93
C LYS A 213 11.82 7.28 14.62
N SER A 214 11.59 6.14 13.99
CA SER A 214 12.16 5.70 12.71
C SER A 214 11.25 4.63 12.12
N TRP A 215 11.31 4.47 10.80
CA TRP A 215 10.56 3.46 10.04
C TRP A 215 11.35 2.97 8.82
N ALA A 216 12.68 3.13 8.84
CA ALA A 216 13.52 2.81 7.70
C ALA A 216 13.53 1.30 7.42
N GLU A 217 13.53 0.49 8.47
CA GLU A 217 13.52 -0.97 8.40
C GLU A 217 12.19 -1.49 7.85
N GLU A 218 11.05 -1.02 8.37
CA GLU A 218 9.74 -1.41 7.87
C GLU A 218 9.52 -0.97 6.43
N ALA A 219 9.94 0.26 6.07
CA ALA A 219 9.88 0.73 4.69
C ALA A 219 10.77 -0.10 3.74
N ALA A 220 11.95 -0.53 4.20
CA ALA A 220 12.84 -1.40 3.43
C ALA A 220 12.24 -2.80 3.26
N MET A 221 11.64 -3.39 4.30
CA MET A 221 10.96 -4.68 4.21
C MET A 221 9.74 -4.62 3.29
N LEU A 222 8.94 -3.56 3.36
CA LEU A 222 7.83 -3.36 2.42
C LEU A 222 8.33 -3.18 0.97
N GLY A 223 9.45 -2.48 0.77
CA GLY A 223 10.10 -2.38 -0.54
C GLY A 223 10.57 -3.73 -1.08
N GLU A 224 11.13 -4.59 -0.22
CA GLU A 224 11.51 -5.96 -0.59
C GLU A 224 10.29 -6.83 -0.93
N ALA A 225 9.21 -6.71 -0.17
CA ALA A 225 7.95 -7.37 -0.47
C ALA A 225 7.44 -6.96 -1.87
N VAL A 226 7.49 -5.67 -2.21
CA VAL A 226 7.09 -5.16 -3.52
C VAL A 226 7.97 -5.73 -4.64
N ARG A 227 9.29 -5.80 -4.43
CA ARG A 227 10.22 -6.40 -5.40
C ARG A 227 9.86 -7.86 -5.69
N LEU A 228 9.59 -8.64 -4.64
CA LEU A 228 9.19 -10.04 -4.75
C LEU A 228 7.80 -10.19 -5.42
N VAL A 229 6.84 -9.35 -5.05
CA VAL A 229 5.50 -9.33 -5.69
C VAL A 229 5.62 -9.01 -7.18
N ASN A 230 6.43 -8.02 -7.57
CA ASN A 230 6.65 -7.68 -8.98
C ASN A 230 7.27 -8.83 -9.77
N LYS A 231 8.17 -9.60 -9.15
CA LYS A 231 8.77 -10.81 -9.75
C LYS A 231 7.73 -11.90 -9.96
N LEU A 232 6.87 -12.14 -8.97
CA LEU A 232 5.89 -13.23 -8.98
C LEU A 232 4.63 -12.92 -9.80
N LYS A 233 4.32 -11.64 -10.06
CA LYS A 233 3.15 -11.18 -10.85
C LYS A 233 1.82 -11.83 -10.41
N PRO A 234 1.43 -11.74 -9.12
CA PRO A 234 0.13 -12.24 -8.68
C PRO A 234 -1.02 -11.48 -9.35
N ARG A 235 -2.21 -12.07 -9.33
CA ARG A 235 -3.43 -11.47 -9.91
C ARG A 235 -3.82 -10.17 -9.20
N PHE A 236 -3.56 -10.08 -7.90
CA PHE A 236 -3.63 -8.85 -7.10
C PHE A 236 -2.76 -8.98 -5.85
N LEU A 237 -2.48 -7.84 -5.22
CA LEU A 237 -1.81 -7.75 -3.91
C LEU A 237 -2.82 -7.25 -2.88
N LEU A 238 -3.00 -8.01 -1.80
CA LEU A 238 -3.78 -7.61 -0.62
C LEU A 238 -2.84 -7.15 0.49
N ILE A 239 -3.16 -6.03 1.15
CA ILE A 239 -2.52 -5.62 2.41
C ILE A 239 -3.59 -5.53 3.51
N SER A 240 -3.51 -6.44 4.48
CA SER A 240 -4.50 -6.60 5.55
C SER A 240 -4.19 -5.73 6.77
N GLY A 241 -4.51 -4.43 6.68
CA GLY A 241 -4.54 -3.49 7.80
C GLY A 241 -3.20 -3.18 8.45
N ASP A 242 -3.27 -2.24 9.40
CA ASP A 242 -2.15 -1.60 10.09
C ASP A 242 -1.08 -1.15 9.10
N LEU A 243 -1.51 -0.31 8.15
CA LEU A 243 -0.66 0.22 7.08
C LEU A 243 0.40 1.17 7.67
N THR A 244 0.01 1.94 8.67
CA THR A 244 0.87 2.87 9.45
C THR A 244 0.75 2.59 10.95
N ASN A 245 1.75 2.97 11.75
CA ASN A 245 1.74 2.70 13.19
C ASN A 245 1.03 3.78 14.01
N ALA A 246 1.18 5.05 13.67
CA ALA A 246 0.62 6.13 14.46
C ALA A 246 -0.91 6.16 14.33
N TYR A 247 -1.63 6.08 15.45
CA TYR A 247 -3.09 6.24 15.43
C TYR A 247 -3.48 7.64 14.91
N PRO A 248 -4.58 7.76 14.15
CA PRO A 248 -5.10 9.06 13.74
C PRO A 248 -5.62 9.86 14.94
N SER A 249 -4.94 10.95 15.29
CA SER A 249 -5.39 11.89 16.31
C SER A 249 -4.78 13.27 16.06
N PRO A 250 -5.38 14.37 16.58
CA PRO A 250 -4.80 15.71 16.45
C PRO A 250 -3.34 15.83 16.89
N LYS A 251 -2.89 15.01 17.84
CA LYS A 251 -1.52 15.03 18.38
C LYS A 251 -0.51 14.29 17.51
N THR A 252 -0.96 13.31 16.73
CA THR A 252 -0.12 12.39 15.96
C THR A 252 -0.21 12.63 14.45
N MET A 253 -1.06 13.56 14.01
CA MET A 253 -1.32 13.82 12.59
C MET A 253 -0.06 13.96 11.73
N LYS A 254 0.93 14.72 12.19
CA LYS A 254 2.18 14.88 11.46
C LYS A 254 2.88 13.53 11.21
N THR A 255 2.99 12.71 12.26
CA THR A 255 3.58 11.37 12.18
C THR A 255 2.77 10.47 11.25
N VAL A 256 1.44 10.52 11.30
CA VAL A 256 0.56 9.77 10.39
C VAL A 256 0.84 10.14 8.93
N GLU A 257 0.99 11.43 8.61
CA GLU A 257 1.31 11.87 7.24
C GLU A 257 2.72 11.42 6.80
N GLU A 258 3.71 11.51 7.70
CA GLU A 258 5.08 11.06 7.41
C GLU A 258 5.14 9.54 7.16
N GLN A 259 4.43 8.74 7.96
CA GLN A 259 4.32 7.29 7.79
C GLN A 259 3.50 6.92 6.54
N THR A 260 2.42 7.63 6.26
CA THR A 260 1.62 7.46 5.03
C THR A 260 2.48 7.72 3.79
N SER A 261 3.29 8.78 3.82
CA SER A 261 4.23 9.10 2.74
C SER A 261 5.27 7.99 2.56
N ALA A 262 5.85 7.47 3.64
CA ALA A 262 6.79 6.36 3.57
C ALA A 262 6.14 5.06 3.04
N PHE A 263 4.92 4.74 3.48
CA PHE A 263 4.13 3.61 3.00
C PHE A 263 3.85 3.70 1.50
N LYS A 264 3.32 4.84 1.03
CA LYS A 264 3.05 5.07 -0.40
C LYS A 264 4.32 5.07 -1.23
N SER A 265 5.41 5.63 -0.70
CA SER A 265 6.71 5.64 -1.35
C SER A 265 7.26 4.23 -1.55
N ALA A 266 7.22 3.37 -0.54
CA ALA A 266 7.65 1.97 -0.63
C ALA A 266 6.82 1.19 -1.66
N LEU A 267 5.51 1.44 -1.72
CA LEU A 267 4.60 0.81 -2.70
C LEU A 267 4.64 1.45 -4.09
N SER A 268 5.31 2.60 -4.27
CA SER A 268 5.31 3.30 -5.55
C SER A 268 5.92 2.49 -6.70
N ALA A 269 6.82 1.56 -6.37
CA ALA A 269 7.47 0.66 -7.31
C ALA A 269 6.64 -0.60 -7.66
N LEU A 270 5.48 -0.81 -7.02
CA LEU A 270 4.60 -1.93 -7.37
C LEU A 270 4.15 -1.79 -8.83
N ASP A 271 4.20 -2.88 -9.59
CA ASP A 271 3.85 -2.91 -11.00
C ASP A 271 2.43 -2.36 -11.23
N PRO A 272 2.23 -1.40 -12.17
CA PRO A 272 0.92 -0.83 -12.48
C PRO A 272 -0.15 -1.86 -12.86
N SER A 273 0.23 -3.05 -13.35
CA SER A 273 -0.69 -4.11 -13.72
C SER A 273 -1.18 -4.96 -12.55
N ILE A 274 -0.65 -4.78 -11.33
CA ILE A 274 -1.04 -5.52 -10.14
C ILE A 274 -1.99 -4.64 -9.32
N PRO A 275 -3.30 -4.96 -9.25
CA PRO A 275 -4.24 -4.26 -8.39
C PRO A 275 -3.80 -4.31 -6.93
N LEU A 276 -3.92 -3.18 -6.23
CA LEU A 276 -3.57 -3.04 -4.82
C LEU A 276 -4.85 -2.94 -3.99
N VAL A 277 -5.14 -4.00 -3.23
CA VAL A 277 -6.29 -4.09 -2.32
C VAL A 277 -5.83 -3.72 -0.92
N LEU A 278 -6.38 -2.64 -0.38
CA LEU A 278 -6.09 -2.13 0.96
C LEU A 278 -7.31 -2.25 1.86
N GLN A 279 -7.09 -2.63 3.11
CA GLN A 279 -8.12 -2.72 4.13
C GLN A 279 -7.62 -2.09 5.43
N PRO A 280 -8.48 -1.44 6.23
CA PRO A 280 -8.04 -0.82 7.48
C PRO A 280 -7.70 -1.85 8.56
N GLY A 281 -6.70 -1.53 9.37
CA GLY A 281 -6.49 -2.07 10.71
C GLY A 281 -6.79 -1.06 11.80
N ASN A 282 -6.62 -1.47 13.06
CA ASN A 282 -6.92 -0.61 14.20
C ASN A 282 -5.99 0.60 14.28
N HIS A 283 -4.76 0.51 13.76
CA HIS A 283 -3.84 1.65 13.68
C HIS A 283 -4.25 2.68 12.61
N ASP A 284 -5.01 2.26 11.60
CA ASP A 284 -5.42 3.15 10.51
C ASP A 284 -6.71 3.93 10.81
N VAL A 285 -7.66 3.31 11.53
CA VAL A 285 -8.97 3.92 11.88
C VAL A 285 -9.13 4.20 13.38
N GLY A 286 -8.11 3.90 14.18
CA GLY A 286 -8.08 4.11 15.63
C GLY A 286 -8.67 2.94 16.43
N GLN A 287 -8.17 2.78 17.67
CA GLN A 287 -8.68 1.77 18.60
C GLN A 287 -10.19 1.93 18.87
N ARG A 288 -10.66 3.17 18.99
CA ARG A 288 -12.09 3.45 19.02
C ARG A 288 -12.46 4.14 17.71
N ILE A 289 -13.32 3.51 16.95
CA ILE A 289 -13.74 4.03 15.66
C ILE A 289 -14.45 5.37 15.81
N SER A 290 -14.18 6.29 14.87
CA SER A 290 -14.84 7.58 14.81
C SER A 290 -15.07 7.97 13.35
N PRO A 291 -16.11 8.78 13.04
CA PRO A 291 -16.34 9.27 11.69
C PRO A 291 -15.14 10.00 11.10
N ALA A 292 -14.42 10.78 11.92
CA ALA A 292 -13.25 11.52 11.48
C ALA A 292 -12.09 10.58 11.08
N ALA A 293 -11.79 9.57 11.89
CA ALA A 293 -10.73 8.61 11.58
C ALA A 293 -11.05 7.77 10.33
N VAL A 294 -12.32 7.35 10.19
CA VAL A 294 -12.79 6.63 8.99
C VAL A 294 -12.74 7.52 7.75
N GLN A 295 -13.19 8.77 7.84
CA GLN A 295 -13.10 9.71 6.73
C GLN A 295 -11.65 9.91 6.29
N MET A 296 -10.72 10.08 7.24
CA MET A 296 -9.30 10.21 6.92
C MET A 296 -8.72 8.95 6.26
N TYR A 297 -9.14 7.75 6.70
CA TYR A 297 -8.79 6.52 6.01
C TYR A 297 -9.31 6.55 4.57
N GLN A 298 -10.58 6.90 4.37
CA GLN A 298 -11.22 6.94 3.06
C GLN A 298 -10.55 7.94 2.09
N GLU A 299 -10.15 9.11 2.60
CA GLU A 299 -9.41 10.12 1.83
C GLU A 299 -8.02 9.66 1.39
N ARG A 300 -7.39 8.74 2.15
CA ARG A 300 -6.07 8.19 1.81
C ARG A 300 -6.13 6.91 0.98
N TYR A 301 -7.08 6.03 1.30
CA TYR A 301 -7.06 4.62 0.90
C TYR A 301 -8.38 4.12 0.27
N GLY A 302 -9.43 4.94 0.22
CA GLY A 302 -10.74 4.57 -0.33
C GLY A 302 -11.64 3.85 0.69
N SER A 303 -12.72 3.23 0.21
CA SER A 303 -13.75 2.61 1.05
C SER A 303 -13.15 1.68 2.12
N GLU A 304 -13.65 1.80 3.35
CA GLU A 304 -13.18 0.98 4.49
C GLU A 304 -13.73 -0.46 4.47
N PHE A 305 -14.83 -0.67 3.75
CA PHE A 305 -15.39 -1.98 3.41
C PHE A 305 -15.94 -1.96 1.99
N PHE A 306 -15.73 -3.04 1.24
CA PHE A 306 -16.07 -3.14 -0.17
C PHE A 306 -16.04 -4.58 -0.67
N SER A 307 -16.63 -4.80 -1.83
CA SER A 307 -16.62 -6.09 -2.52
C SER A 307 -15.89 -6.00 -3.85
N PHE A 308 -15.31 -7.10 -4.28
CA PHE A 308 -14.70 -7.23 -5.59
C PHE A 308 -14.71 -8.68 -6.07
N TRP A 309 -14.49 -8.85 -7.37
CA TRP A 309 -14.49 -10.14 -8.05
C TRP A 309 -13.16 -10.37 -8.71
N VAL A 310 -12.66 -11.61 -8.65
CA VAL A 310 -11.49 -12.05 -9.42
C VAL A 310 -11.73 -13.48 -9.88
N GLY A 311 -11.77 -13.67 -11.21
CA GLY A 311 -11.92 -14.99 -11.82
C GLY A 311 -13.02 -15.85 -11.21
N GLY A 312 -14.22 -15.32 -11.00
CA GLY A 312 -15.38 -16.06 -10.46
C GLY A 312 -15.47 -16.12 -8.93
N VAL A 313 -14.51 -15.57 -8.19
CA VAL A 313 -14.51 -15.53 -6.71
C VAL A 313 -14.98 -14.17 -6.21
N LEU A 314 -15.89 -14.18 -5.24
CA LEU A 314 -16.34 -12.99 -4.53
C LEU A 314 -15.47 -12.75 -3.30
N TYR A 315 -14.84 -11.58 -3.24
CA TYR A 315 -14.08 -11.11 -2.09
C TYR A 315 -14.84 -10.02 -1.36
N LEU A 316 -14.91 -10.13 -0.03
CA LEU A 316 -15.59 -9.18 0.85
C LEU A 316 -14.58 -8.63 1.86
N ALA A 317 -14.10 -7.40 1.63
CA ALA A 317 -13.23 -6.70 2.57
C ALA A 317 -14.08 -5.90 3.56
N ILE A 318 -13.83 -6.08 4.86
CA ILE A 318 -14.57 -5.40 5.93
C ILE A 318 -13.62 -4.63 6.85
N ASN A 319 -14.15 -3.56 7.46
CA ASN A 319 -13.50 -2.93 8.60
C ASN A 319 -13.86 -3.71 9.88
N SER A 320 -12.96 -4.60 10.30
CA SER A 320 -13.15 -5.40 11.52
C SER A 320 -13.12 -4.61 12.81
N GLN A 321 -12.65 -3.36 12.79
CA GLN A 321 -12.58 -2.54 14.00
C GLN A 321 -13.98 -2.24 14.56
N HIS A 322 -15.01 -2.25 13.71
CA HIS A 322 -16.41 -2.19 14.14
C HIS A 322 -16.81 -3.34 15.08
N TYR A 323 -16.12 -4.48 15.02
CA TYR A 323 -16.47 -5.70 15.76
C TYR A 323 -15.56 -6.00 16.95
N ALA A 324 -14.34 -5.45 17.00
CA ALA A 324 -13.34 -5.74 18.03
C ALA A 324 -13.57 -4.97 19.35
N VAL A 325 -13.99 -3.71 19.26
CA VAL A 325 -14.25 -2.87 20.45
C VAL A 325 -15.72 -2.92 20.80
N ASP A 326 -16.11 -2.41 21.98
CA ASP A 326 -17.52 -2.14 22.33
C ASP A 326 -18.08 -1.09 21.36
N GLY A 327 -18.34 -1.53 20.12
CA GLY A 327 -19.02 -0.79 19.09
C GLY A 327 -20.37 -0.37 19.66
N GLY A 328 -20.54 0.93 19.81
CA GLY A 328 -21.83 1.46 20.23
C GLY A 328 -21.93 1.93 21.66
N THR A 329 -20.86 2.49 22.21
CA THR A 329 -21.05 3.43 23.32
C THR A 329 -21.78 4.70 22.84
N SER A 330 -21.53 5.14 21.60
CA SER A 330 -22.28 6.23 20.96
C SER A 330 -23.28 5.74 19.90
N ALA A 331 -24.33 6.52 19.64
CA ALA A 331 -25.29 6.22 18.56
C ALA A 331 -24.64 6.22 17.18
N THR A 332 -23.64 7.08 16.97
CA THR A 332 -22.90 7.18 15.71
C THR A 332 -22.08 5.93 15.42
N GLU A 333 -21.36 5.39 16.42
CA GLU A 333 -20.61 4.13 16.27
C GLU A 333 -21.52 2.96 15.90
N ARG A 334 -22.71 2.87 16.53
CA ARG A 334 -23.70 1.84 16.19
C ARG A 334 -24.16 1.96 14.75
N ALA A 335 -24.53 3.16 14.32
CA ALA A 335 -25.01 3.38 12.96
C ALA A 335 -23.97 3.02 11.89
N MET A 336 -22.68 3.29 12.13
CA MET A 336 -21.60 2.91 11.21
C MET A 336 -21.43 1.39 11.13
N MET A 337 -21.43 0.71 12.29
CA MET A 337 -21.38 -0.76 12.33
C MET A 337 -22.62 -1.39 11.66
N GLU A 338 -23.81 -0.86 11.92
CA GLU A 338 -25.07 -1.30 11.32
C GLU A 338 -25.06 -1.13 9.79
N ALA A 339 -24.51 -0.02 9.29
CA ALA A 339 -24.34 0.19 7.85
C ALA A 339 -23.44 -0.86 7.19
N GLN A 340 -22.32 -1.24 7.84
CA GLN A 340 -21.47 -2.34 7.37
C GLN A 340 -22.21 -3.68 7.45
N ASP A 341 -22.92 -3.95 8.54
CA ASP A 341 -23.69 -5.19 8.70
C ASP A 341 -24.77 -5.34 7.63
N GLU A 342 -25.55 -4.30 7.37
CA GLU A 342 -26.56 -4.28 6.32
C GLU A 342 -25.95 -4.55 4.94
N TRP A 343 -24.83 -3.89 4.64
CA TRP A 343 -24.11 -4.11 3.40
C TRP A 343 -23.57 -5.55 3.29
N LEU A 344 -22.90 -6.06 4.32
CA LEU A 344 -22.27 -7.38 4.33
C LEU A 344 -23.30 -8.50 4.20
N LEU A 345 -24.38 -8.43 4.98
CA LEU A 345 -25.47 -9.40 4.91
C LEU A 345 -26.15 -9.40 3.54
N LYS A 346 -26.28 -8.22 2.91
CA LYS A 346 -26.79 -8.11 1.54
C LYS A 346 -25.85 -8.75 0.51
N GLN A 347 -24.53 -8.59 0.65
CA GLN A 347 -23.57 -9.26 -0.23
C GLN A 347 -23.67 -10.78 -0.09
N LEU A 348 -23.60 -11.29 1.14
CA LEU A 348 -23.62 -12.72 1.45
C LEU A 348 -24.91 -13.42 1.01
N SER A 349 -26.06 -12.71 1.01
CA SER A 349 -27.35 -13.27 0.61
C SER A 349 -27.74 -13.02 -0.86
N SER A 350 -26.90 -12.32 -1.64
CA SER A 350 -27.19 -11.96 -3.02
C SER A 350 -27.21 -13.19 -3.96
N GLU A 351 -27.98 -13.14 -5.05
CA GLU A 351 -27.97 -14.22 -6.05
C GLU A 351 -26.58 -14.43 -6.65
N ARG A 352 -25.82 -13.33 -6.87
CA ARG A 352 -24.44 -13.43 -7.35
C ARG A 352 -23.54 -14.19 -6.39
N ALA A 353 -23.68 -14.00 -5.07
CA ALA A 353 -22.90 -14.76 -4.10
C ALA A 353 -23.18 -16.26 -4.20
N LYS A 354 -24.41 -16.67 -4.51
CA LYS A 354 -24.76 -18.09 -4.74
C LYS A 354 -24.16 -18.66 -6.02
N GLU A 355 -23.89 -17.79 -7.01
CA GLU A 355 -23.25 -18.14 -8.28
C GLU A 355 -21.71 -18.07 -8.21
N ALA A 356 -21.15 -17.51 -7.13
CA ALA A 356 -19.71 -17.40 -6.95
C ALA A 356 -19.07 -18.79 -6.82
N THR A 357 -17.90 -18.97 -7.44
CA THR A 357 -17.13 -20.22 -7.31
C THR A 357 -16.66 -20.41 -5.87
N HIS A 358 -16.17 -19.32 -5.27
CA HIS A 358 -15.86 -19.23 -3.85
C HIS A 358 -16.28 -17.87 -3.31
N ILE A 359 -16.48 -17.80 -1.99
CA ILE A 359 -16.57 -16.53 -1.25
C ILE A 359 -15.43 -16.50 -0.24
N VAL A 360 -14.68 -15.41 -0.25
CA VAL A 360 -13.57 -15.13 0.68
C VAL A 360 -13.85 -13.84 1.44
N VAL A 361 -13.73 -13.88 2.75
CA VAL A 361 -13.84 -12.67 3.59
C VAL A 361 -12.45 -12.22 4.03
N LEU A 362 -12.23 -10.91 3.98
CA LEU A 362 -10.99 -10.27 4.35
C LEU A 362 -11.27 -9.37 5.55
N SER A 363 -10.48 -9.50 6.61
CA SER A 363 -10.52 -8.61 7.76
C SER A 363 -9.11 -8.39 8.31
N HIS A 364 -8.93 -7.45 9.24
CA HIS A 364 -7.62 -7.22 9.85
C HIS A 364 -7.55 -8.00 11.15
N ILE A 365 -8.49 -7.74 12.05
CA ILE A 365 -8.69 -8.53 13.27
C ILE A 365 -9.52 -9.75 12.89
N CYS A 366 -9.07 -10.92 13.32
CA CYS A 366 -9.78 -12.18 13.09
C CYS A 366 -11.09 -12.25 13.91
N PRO A 367 -12.13 -12.97 13.43
CA PRO A 367 -13.34 -13.17 14.21
C PRO A 367 -13.03 -13.87 15.53
N PHE A 368 -12.22 -14.93 15.48
CA PHE A 368 -11.69 -15.70 16.61
C PHE A 368 -10.36 -16.36 16.18
N MET A 369 -9.59 -16.85 17.15
CA MET A 369 -8.25 -17.37 16.92
C MET A 369 -8.11 -18.87 17.18
N GLU A 370 -8.80 -19.40 18.19
CA GLU A 370 -8.80 -20.81 18.55
C GLU A 370 -10.19 -21.44 18.36
N GLU A 371 -11.22 -20.86 18.98
CA GLU A 371 -12.58 -21.36 18.91
C GLU A 371 -13.61 -20.23 18.85
N GLU A 372 -14.75 -20.47 18.18
CA GLU A 372 -15.77 -19.42 17.99
C GLU A 372 -16.33 -18.83 19.29
N GLY A 373 -16.42 -19.67 20.32
CA GLY A 373 -16.93 -19.32 21.65
C GLY A 373 -15.91 -18.65 22.56
N GLU A 374 -14.68 -18.41 22.10
CA GLU A 374 -13.63 -17.83 22.93
C GLU A 374 -14.02 -16.42 23.39
N SER A 375 -13.59 -16.05 24.60
CA SER A 375 -13.89 -14.73 25.16
C SER A 375 -13.30 -13.62 24.31
N ALA A 376 -13.99 -12.49 24.23
CA ALA A 376 -13.49 -11.33 23.51
C ALA A 376 -12.28 -10.72 24.25
N GLY A 377 -11.21 -10.45 23.50
CA GLY A 377 -10.00 -9.79 23.95
C GLY A 377 -9.51 -8.78 22.90
N TYR A 378 -8.21 -8.50 22.90
CA TYR A 378 -7.59 -7.53 22.01
C TYR A 378 -7.53 -8.02 20.55
N PHE A 379 -7.31 -9.32 20.33
CA PHE A 379 -7.01 -9.86 19.01
C PHE A 379 -8.19 -10.52 18.28
N ASN A 380 -9.40 -10.48 18.86
CA ASN A 380 -10.58 -11.11 18.29
C ASN A 380 -11.83 -10.21 18.45
N TRP A 381 -12.95 -10.64 17.90
CA TRP A 381 -14.17 -9.83 17.90
C TRP A 381 -15.02 -10.02 19.16
N ARG A 382 -15.95 -9.10 19.39
CA ARG A 382 -17.01 -9.28 20.39
C ARG A 382 -17.96 -10.41 19.98
N GLU A 383 -18.43 -11.15 20.98
CA GLU A 383 -19.22 -12.38 20.77
C GLU A 383 -20.50 -12.17 19.94
N ARG A 384 -21.28 -11.12 20.25
CA ARG A 384 -22.55 -10.85 19.54
C ARG A 384 -22.36 -10.57 18.04
N PRO A 385 -21.53 -9.59 17.62
CA PRO A 385 -21.28 -9.40 16.19
C PRO A 385 -20.59 -10.59 15.54
N ARG A 386 -19.63 -11.23 16.24
CA ARG A 386 -18.95 -12.43 15.76
C ARG A 386 -19.95 -13.53 15.37
N ARG A 387 -20.85 -13.92 16.27
CA ARG A 387 -21.87 -14.94 15.98
C ARG A 387 -22.76 -14.55 14.80
N LYS A 388 -23.28 -13.31 14.81
CA LYS A 388 -24.16 -12.81 13.73
C LYS A 388 -23.50 -12.91 12.36
N VAL A 389 -22.24 -12.50 12.24
CA VAL A 389 -21.51 -12.45 10.98
C VAL A 389 -21.06 -13.84 10.54
N LEU A 390 -20.53 -14.66 11.46
CA LEU A 390 -20.14 -16.04 11.16
C LEU A 390 -21.34 -16.87 10.70
N ASP A 391 -22.48 -16.80 11.40
CA ASP A 391 -23.71 -17.51 11.00
C ASP A 391 -24.14 -17.16 9.57
N ALA A 392 -23.98 -15.89 9.16
CA ALA A 392 -24.31 -15.43 7.82
C ALA A 392 -23.27 -15.91 6.78
N ALA A 393 -21.99 -15.85 7.12
CA ALA A 393 -20.90 -16.31 6.27
C ALA A 393 -20.99 -17.83 6.01
N GLU A 394 -21.29 -18.63 7.03
CA GLU A 394 -21.47 -20.08 6.91
C GLU A 394 -22.65 -20.43 6.00
N LYS A 395 -23.79 -19.75 6.19
CA LYS A 395 -24.97 -19.93 5.32
C LYS A 395 -24.71 -19.56 3.86
N ALA A 396 -23.84 -18.59 3.61
CA ALA A 396 -23.45 -18.17 2.28
C ALA A 396 -22.38 -19.10 1.65
N GLY A 397 -21.80 -20.02 2.41
CA GLY A 397 -20.77 -20.93 1.92
C GLY A 397 -19.39 -20.28 1.81
N VAL A 398 -19.07 -19.29 2.66
CA VAL A 398 -17.71 -18.74 2.76
C VAL A 398 -16.71 -19.86 3.03
N ARG A 399 -15.59 -19.87 2.32
CA ARG A 399 -14.57 -20.93 2.43
C ARG A 399 -13.36 -20.52 3.24
N LEU A 400 -12.93 -19.27 3.07
CA LEU A 400 -11.68 -18.76 3.62
C LEU A 400 -11.90 -17.36 4.18
N TRP A 401 -11.26 -17.11 5.31
CA TRP A 401 -11.21 -15.82 5.98
C TRP A 401 -9.75 -15.45 6.25
N LEU A 402 -9.28 -14.38 5.61
CA LEU A 402 -7.88 -13.92 5.75
C LEU A 402 -7.78 -12.68 6.64
N CYS A 403 -6.86 -12.73 7.61
CA CYS A 403 -6.64 -11.75 8.68
C CYS A 403 -5.16 -11.33 8.81
N GLY A 404 -4.90 -10.29 9.62
CA GLY A 404 -3.57 -9.81 10.05
C GLY A 404 -3.54 -9.58 11.57
N HIS A 405 -2.98 -8.48 12.06
CA HIS A 405 -3.07 -7.97 13.44
C HIS A 405 -2.24 -8.72 14.50
N LEU A 406 -2.11 -10.06 14.41
CA LEU A 406 -1.35 -10.83 15.40
C LEU A 406 0.17 -10.71 15.22
N HIS A 407 0.63 -10.28 14.05
CA HIS A 407 2.05 -10.34 13.63
C HIS A 407 2.66 -11.75 13.71
N GLN A 408 1.84 -12.80 13.83
CA GLN A 408 2.24 -14.21 13.80
C GLN A 408 1.20 -14.99 13.02
N ASN A 409 1.62 -16.10 12.42
CA ASN A 409 0.69 -16.99 11.74
C ASN A 409 -0.16 -17.75 12.77
N SER A 410 -1.48 -17.77 12.54
CA SER A 410 -2.39 -18.68 13.21
C SER A 410 -3.46 -19.16 12.24
N SER A 411 -4.06 -20.30 12.53
CA SER A 411 -5.14 -20.86 11.72
C SER A 411 -6.11 -21.64 12.60
N SER A 412 -7.39 -21.46 12.36
CA SER A 412 -8.47 -22.20 13.00
C SER A 412 -9.59 -22.49 11.99
N ARG A 413 -10.62 -23.21 12.41
CA ARG A 413 -11.80 -23.47 11.59
C ARG A 413 -13.07 -23.19 12.38
N SER A 414 -14.05 -22.63 11.69
CA SER A 414 -15.42 -22.48 12.21
C SER A 414 -16.12 -23.84 12.26
N HIS A 415 -17.22 -23.94 13.00
CA HIS A 415 -18.09 -25.13 13.06
C HIS A 415 -18.65 -25.47 11.68
N GLY A 416 -19.02 -24.46 10.89
CA GLY A 416 -19.43 -24.59 9.48
C GLY A 416 -18.29 -24.83 8.50
N GLY A 417 -17.04 -24.91 8.98
CA GLY A 417 -15.87 -25.29 8.20
C GLY A 417 -15.14 -24.14 7.49
N ILE A 418 -15.46 -22.88 7.80
CA ILE A 418 -14.73 -21.72 7.29
C ILE A 418 -13.31 -21.77 7.84
N GLU A 419 -12.30 -21.71 6.98
CA GLU A 419 -10.92 -21.58 7.42
C GLU A 419 -10.61 -20.14 7.81
N ILE A 420 -10.21 -19.91 9.06
CA ILE A 420 -9.81 -18.59 9.56
C ILE A 420 -8.29 -18.57 9.67
N VAL A 421 -7.65 -17.62 8.99
CA VAL A 421 -6.20 -17.57 8.87
C VAL A 421 -5.71 -16.18 9.22
N THR A 422 -4.79 -16.12 10.17
CA THR A 422 -4.07 -14.90 10.51
C THR A 422 -2.69 -14.94 9.88
N THR A 423 -2.35 -13.91 9.13
CA THR A 423 -1.06 -13.78 8.43
C THR A 423 -0.09 -12.97 9.29
N SER A 424 1.14 -13.48 9.44
CA SER A 424 2.22 -12.74 10.11
C SER A 424 2.65 -11.51 9.31
N SER A 425 3.30 -10.56 9.98
CA SER A 425 3.68 -9.27 9.43
C SER A 425 4.65 -9.40 8.25
N CYS A 426 4.49 -8.52 7.25
CA CYS A 426 5.44 -8.32 6.17
C CYS A 426 6.62 -7.40 6.54
N ALA A 427 6.64 -6.88 7.77
CA ALA A 427 7.70 -6.04 8.31
C ALA A 427 8.00 -6.49 9.74
N SER A 428 7.56 -5.75 10.74
CA SER A 428 7.87 -6.03 12.14
C SER A 428 7.10 -7.24 12.68
N VAL A 429 7.74 -8.38 12.87
CA VAL A 429 7.16 -9.60 13.48
C VAL A 429 7.32 -9.57 14.99
N ILE A 430 6.25 -9.93 15.72
CA ILE A 430 6.27 -10.04 17.18
C ILE A 430 6.69 -11.45 17.59
N ASN A 431 7.68 -11.54 18.48
CA ASN A 431 8.21 -12.79 19.00
C ASN A 431 7.42 -13.22 20.25
N TRP A 432 6.18 -13.66 20.07
CA TRP A 432 5.30 -14.08 21.17
C TRP A 432 5.88 -15.30 21.91
N SER A 433 5.84 -15.25 23.25
CA SER A 433 6.26 -16.36 24.11
C SER A 433 5.12 -17.30 24.50
N ILE A 434 3.89 -16.97 24.11
CA ILE A 434 2.67 -17.73 24.43
C ILE A 434 1.85 -18.01 23.16
N PRO A 435 1.04 -19.08 23.13
CA PRO A 435 0.24 -19.43 21.96
C PRO A 435 -0.86 -18.40 21.65
N ALA A 436 -1.22 -18.34 20.36
CA ALA A 436 -2.22 -17.45 19.79
C ALA A 436 -3.58 -17.48 20.53
N GLY A 437 -4.14 -18.65 20.81
CA GLY A 437 -5.43 -18.77 21.52
C GLY A 437 -5.44 -18.16 22.93
N GLN A 438 -4.31 -18.22 23.65
CA GLN A 438 -4.17 -17.58 24.96
C GLN A 438 -4.09 -16.05 24.84
N LEU A 439 -3.44 -15.54 23.79
CA LEU A 439 -3.41 -14.11 23.48
C LEU A 439 -4.80 -13.58 23.10
N ALA A 440 -5.57 -14.37 22.35
CA ALA A 440 -6.86 -13.95 21.79
C ALA A 440 -7.82 -13.39 22.83
N CYS A 441 -7.90 -14.03 24.00
CA CYS A 441 -8.79 -13.65 25.08
C CYS A 441 -8.23 -12.55 26.02
N ALA A 442 -6.98 -12.13 25.83
CA ALA A 442 -6.36 -11.14 26.69
C ALA A 442 -6.93 -9.75 26.41
N THR A 443 -7.58 -9.15 27.41
CA THR A 443 -8.15 -7.79 27.31
C THR A 443 -7.08 -6.69 27.40
N LYS A 444 -5.90 -7.01 27.95
CA LYS A 444 -4.72 -6.17 28.02
C LYS A 444 -3.48 -7.01 27.84
N ILE A 445 -2.54 -6.50 27.06
CA ILE A 445 -1.26 -7.17 26.78
C ILE A 445 -0.16 -6.50 27.60
N ASP A 446 0.41 -7.23 28.55
CA ASP A 446 1.67 -6.85 29.18
C ASP A 446 2.82 -7.30 28.27
N PHE A 447 3.08 -6.51 27.22
CA PHE A 447 3.95 -6.89 26.11
C PHE A 447 5.29 -7.52 26.52
N PRO A 448 6.03 -6.98 27.52
CA PRO A 448 7.31 -7.58 27.94
C PRO A 448 7.20 -8.96 28.61
N SER A 449 6.06 -9.34 29.18
CA SER A 449 5.90 -10.65 29.83
C SER A 449 5.43 -11.76 28.88
N VAL A 450 4.93 -11.38 27.70
CA VAL A 450 4.41 -12.31 26.68
C VAL A 450 5.24 -12.31 25.39
N THR A 451 6.42 -11.70 25.40
CA THR A 451 7.35 -11.68 24.26
C THR A 451 8.74 -12.16 24.68
N LEU A 452 9.45 -12.78 23.74
CA LEU A 452 10.84 -13.17 23.88
C LEU A 452 11.77 -11.99 23.55
N ASN A 453 13.07 -12.14 23.75
CA ASN A 453 14.05 -11.11 23.39
C ASN A 453 14.83 -11.51 22.13
N PRO A 454 14.89 -10.68 21.07
CA PRO A 454 14.15 -9.43 20.90
C PRO A 454 12.64 -9.65 20.77
N ALA A 455 11.86 -8.68 21.25
CA ALA A 455 10.38 -8.75 21.28
C ALA A 455 9.76 -8.53 19.90
N VAL A 456 10.40 -7.70 19.08
CA VAL A 456 10.01 -7.40 17.71
C VAL A 456 11.24 -7.56 16.82
N VAL A 457 11.06 -8.21 15.68
CA VAL A 457 12.10 -8.46 14.68
C VAL A 457 11.62 -7.97 13.31
N CYS A 458 12.49 -7.32 12.56
CA CYS A 458 12.16 -6.81 11.22
C CYS A 458 13.33 -7.18 10.29
N ASP A 459 13.22 -8.33 9.63
CA ASP A 459 14.21 -8.87 8.70
C ASP A 459 13.61 -9.93 7.79
N ALA A 460 14.28 -10.23 6.67
CA ALA A 460 13.78 -11.15 5.65
C ALA A 460 13.60 -12.62 6.10
N TRP A 461 14.11 -12.99 7.29
CA TRP A 461 13.99 -14.35 7.84
C TRP A 461 12.80 -14.52 8.79
N HIS A 462 12.16 -13.41 9.18
CA HIS A 462 10.98 -13.42 10.03
C HIS A 462 9.81 -12.75 9.32
N SER A 463 10.04 -11.62 8.66
CA SER A 463 9.06 -10.94 7.81
C SER A 463 8.73 -11.78 6.59
N GLY A 464 7.46 -11.78 6.17
CA GLY A 464 7.03 -12.66 5.10
C GLY A 464 5.75 -12.26 4.40
N MET A 465 5.26 -13.17 3.58
CA MET A 465 4.02 -13.02 2.81
C MET A 465 3.26 -14.34 2.75
N ARG A 466 1.93 -14.24 2.61
CA ARG A 466 1.10 -15.40 2.32
C ARG A 466 0.81 -15.46 0.83
N ILE A 467 1.15 -16.57 0.21
CA ILE A 467 0.83 -16.87 -1.18
C ILE A 467 -0.41 -17.75 -1.19
N VAL A 468 -1.40 -17.39 -1.99
CA VAL A 468 -2.68 -18.10 -2.10
C VAL A 468 -2.89 -18.54 -3.54
N LYS A 469 -3.15 -19.82 -3.74
CA LYS A 469 -3.60 -20.39 -5.02
C LYS A 469 -5.10 -20.63 -4.94
N VAL A 470 -5.80 -20.12 -5.94
CA VAL A 470 -7.25 -20.27 -6.09
C VAL A 470 -7.50 -21.18 -7.28
N SER A 471 -8.17 -22.31 -7.03
CA SER A 471 -8.65 -23.26 -8.03
C SER A 471 -10.17 -23.34 -7.97
N SER A 472 -10.83 -23.93 -8.98
CA SER A 472 -12.31 -23.96 -9.02
C SER A 472 -12.95 -24.73 -7.87
N ASP A 473 -12.24 -25.71 -7.32
CA ASP A 473 -12.73 -26.67 -6.33
C ASP A 473 -12.16 -26.43 -4.93
N HIS A 474 -11.00 -25.79 -4.81
CA HIS A 474 -10.35 -25.51 -3.54
C HIS A 474 -9.51 -24.22 -3.57
N ILE A 475 -9.22 -23.69 -2.39
CA ILE A 475 -8.25 -22.62 -2.19
C ILE A 475 -7.16 -23.19 -1.27
N CYS A 476 -5.89 -23.07 -1.66
CA CYS A 476 -4.76 -23.43 -0.82
C CYS A 476 -3.83 -22.25 -0.63
N HIS A 477 -3.14 -22.20 0.51
CA HIS A 477 -2.25 -21.10 0.82
C HIS A 477 -1.09 -21.54 1.68
N GLN A 478 0.01 -20.80 1.60
CA GLN A 478 1.17 -21.00 2.44
C GLN A 478 1.79 -19.64 2.77
N TRP A 479 2.21 -19.49 4.02
CA TRP A 479 3.04 -18.36 4.43
C TRP A 479 4.51 -18.74 4.30
N VAL A 480 5.29 -17.80 3.78
CA VAL A 480 6.74 -17.93 3.62
C VAL A 480 7.43 -16.66 4.10
N THR A 481 8.61 -16.80 4.70
CA THR A 481 9.49 -15.65 4.94
C THR A 481 9.98 -15.10 3.60
N PHE A 482 10.40 -13.84 3.54
CA PHE A 482 10.95 -13.28 2.30
C PHE A 482 12.17 -14.04 1.78
N ASN A 483 12.98 -14.60 2.67
CA ASN A 483 14.12 -15.44 2.31
C ASN A 483 13.70 -16.79 1.68
N GLU A 484 12.49 -17.25 1.92
CA GLU A 484 11.96 -18.54 1.43
C GLU A 484 10.99 -18.41 0.26
N VAL A 485 10.76 -17.18 -0.24
CA VAL A 485 9.89 -16.94 -1.38
C VAL A 485 10.42 -17.70 -2.61
N PRO A 486 9.60 -18.52 -3.28
CA PRO A 486 10.05 -19.33 -4.40
C PRO A 486 10.37 -18.47 -5.63
N GLU A 487 11.08 -19.06 -6.59
CA GLU A 487 11.33 -18.44 -7.89
C GLU A 487 10.03 -18.30 -8.71
N ARG A 488 9.13 -19.28 -8.59
CA ARG A 488 7.82 -19.32 -9.25
C ARG A 488 6.72 -19.71 -8.27
N LEU A 489 5.51 -19.19 -8.48
CA LEU A 489 4.37 -19.43 -7.59
C LEU A 489 3.95 -20.90 -7.57
N GLU A 490 4.08 -21.58 -8.71
CA GLU A 490 3.71 -22.98 -8.89
C GLU A 490 4.58 -23.93 -8.06
N ASP A 491 5.85 -23.56 -7.82
CA ASP A 491 6.81 -24.40 -7.10
C ASP A 491 6.39 -24.64 -5.65
N LEU A 492 5.64 -23.70 -5.06
CA LEU A 492 5.20 -23.76 -3.66
C LEU A 492 4.15 -24.86 -3.43
N PHE A 493 3.35 -25.18 -4.44
CA PHE A 493 2.21 -26.10 -4.35
C PHE A 493 2.39 -27.35 -5.22
N SER A 494 3.61 -27.61 -5.69
CA SER A 494 3.94 -28.83 -6.41
C SER A 494 4.18 -29.98 -5.43
N ASP A 495 3.41 -31.07 -5.57
CA ASP A 495 3.42 -32.21 -4.64
C ASP A 495 4.79 -32.92 -4.61
N GLY A 496 5.39 -32.98 -3.42
CA GLY A 496 6.59 -33.79 -3.17
C GLY A 496 7.29 -33.60 -1.82
N ASP A 497 7.07 -32.50 -1.10
CA ASP A 497 7.84 -32.26 0.13
C ASP A 497 7.14 -31.41 1.19
N SER A 498 5.86 -31.70 1.47
CA SER A 498 5.13 -31.10 2.59
C SER A 498 5.63 -31.56 3.98
N SER A 499 6.68 -32.40 4.05
CA SER A 499 7.19 -32.99 5.29
C SER A 499 8.65 -32.68 5.65
N ARG A 500 9.43 -31.93 4.86
CA ARG A 500 10.84 -31.59 5.20
C ARG A 500 11.20 -30.12 5.34
N ARG A 501 10.27 -29.17 5.22
CA ARG A 501 10.58 -27.75 5.44
C ARG A 501 10.24 -27.22 6.83
N SER A 502 10.14 -28.12 7.82
CA SER A 502 10.31 -27.74 9.23
C SER A 502 11.70 -28.18 9.70
N ALA A 503 12.42 -27.24 10.32
CA ALA A 503 13.69 -27.42 11.01
C ALA A 503 14.94 -27.72 10.15
N SER A 504 15.60 -26.67 9.66
CA SER A 504 17.03 -26.46 9.98
C SER A 504 17.44 -25.01 9.71
N ARG A 505 17.79 -24.28 10.76
CA ARG A 505 18.61 -23.05 10.65
C ARG A 505 20.03 -23.48 10.30
N PRO A 506 20.62 -23.09 9.16
CA PRO A 506 22.05 -23.21 8.98
C PRO A 506 22.71 -22.02 9.68
N GLU A 507 23.27 -22.24 10.88
CA GLU A 507 24.06 -21.24 11.63
C GLU A 507 25.38 -20.82 10.92
N ALA A 508 25.57 -21.15 9.63
CA ALA A 508 26.87 -21.08 8.96
C ALA A 508 26.94 -20.17 7.72
N ILE A 509 25.94 -19.32 7.45
CA ILE A 509 26.03 -18.31 6.35
C ILE A 509 25.77 -16.90 6.90
N LEU A 510 26.40 -16.57 8.04
CA LEU A 510 26.34 -15.21 8.59
C LEU A 510 27.43 -14.28 8.05
N GLU A 511 28.51 -14.79 7.45
CA GLU A 511 29.67 -13.93 7.13
C GLU A 511 29.70 -13.36 5.70
N GLY A 512 28.96 -13.94 4.75
CA GLY A 512 29.06 -13.55 3.32
C GLY A 512 28.12 -12.43 2.84
N PHE A 513 26.97 -12.23 3.49
CA PHE A 513 25.92 -11.31 3.01
C PHE A 513 25.76 -10.03 3.85
N ILE A 514 26.40 -9.97 5.01
CA ILE A 514 26.44 -8.77 5.86
C ILE A 514 27.01 -7.58 5.06
N ASP A 515 27.95 -7.76 4.15
CA ASP A 515 28.57 -6.61 3.47
C ASP A 515 27.67 -5.86 2.47
N HIS A 516 26.68 -6.51 1.83
CA HIS A 516 25.85 -5.85 0.81
C HIS A 516 24.70 -5.02 1.41
N GLY A 517 24.01 -5.56 2.42
CA GLY A 517 22.95 -4.83 3.15
C GLY A 517 23.50 -3.64 3.96
N TRP A 518 24.67 -3.80 4.57
CA TRP A 518 25.38 -2.68 5.21
C TRP A 518 25.95 -1.69 4.19
N GLY A 519 26.16 -2.08 2.92
CA GLY A 519 26.53 -1.16 1.83
C GLY A 519 25.43 -0.13 1.56
N LEU A 520 24.19 -0.59 1.43
CA LEU A 520 23.01 0.26 1.18
C LEU A 520 22.70 1.18 2.38
N LEU A 521 22.80 0.66 3.61
CA LEU A 521 22.64 1.45 4.84
C LEU A 521 23.75 2.49 5.03
N ARG A 522 25.01 2.17 4.68
CA ARG A 522 26.14 3.12 4.69
C ARG A 522 25.96 4.22 3.65
N GLU A 523 25.48 3.90 2.46
CA GLU A 523 25.17 4.89 1.43
C GLU A 523 24.01 5.80 1.79
N ALA A 524 22.93 5.27 2.38
CA ALA A 524 21.79 6.08 2.85
C ALA A 524 22.23 7.07 3.95
N ARG A 525 23.10 6.62 4.87
CA ARG A 525 23.66 7.46 5.95
C ARG A 525 24.65 8.51 5.43
N ALA A 526 25.45 8.17 4.42
CA ALA A 526 26.35 9.11 3.75
C ALA A 526 25.59 10.19 2.96
N ARG A 527 24.53 9.81 2.24
CA ARG A 527 23.64 10.74 1.53
C ARG A 527 22.91 11.68 2.49
N GLY A 528 22.46 11.18 3.66
CA GLY A 528 21.88 12.00 4.73
C GLY A 528 22.87 12.97 5.38
N SER A 529 24.12 12.55 5.62
CA SER A 529 25.16 13.41 6.21
C SER A 529 25.64 14.50 5.25
N ASN A 530 25.79 14.20 3.95
CA ASN A 530 26.17 15.21 2.96
C ASN A 530 25.09 16.30 2.81
N ARG A 531 23.81 15.93 2.86
CA ARG A 531 22.70 16.88 2.82
C ARG A 531 22.66 17.79 4.06
N LEU A 532 22.99 17.27 5.24
CA LEU A 532 23.13 18.05 6.47
C LEU A 532 24.34 18.99 6.45
N LEU A 533 25.47 18.56 5.85
CA LEU A 533 26.65 19.40 5.66
C LEU A 533 26.43 20.51 4.63
N GLU A 534 25.69 20.24 3.55
CA GLU A 534 25.28 21.24 2.56
C GLU A 534 24.29 22.26 3.14
N LEU A 535 23.34 21.82 3.97
CA LEU A 535 22.41 22.70 4.69
C LEU A 535 23.15 23.56 5.75
N ALA A 536 24.11 22.98 6.48
CA ALA A 536 24.93 23.71 7.43
C ALA A 536 25.92 24.68 6.76
N ALA A 537 26.42 24.36 5.56
CA ALA A 537 27.22 25.25 4.74
C ALA A 537 26.37 26.41 4.15
N ALA A 538 25.13 26.13 3.77
CA ALA A 538 24.17 27.14 3.30
C ALA A 538 23.70 28.09 4.42
N GLU A 539 23.60 27.62 5.67
CA GLU A 539 23.35 28.48 6.83
C GLU A 539 24.57 29.33 7.21
N ARG A 540 25.79 28.78 7.14
CA ARG A 540 27.03 29.56 7.36
C ARG A 540 27.25 30.65 6.31
N ALA A 541 26.78 30.46 5.07
CA ALA A 541 26.84 31.49 4.03
C ALA A 541 25.84 32.65 4.22
N LYS A 542 24.82 32.49 5.09
CA LYS A 542 23.80 33.52 5.36
C LYS A 542 24.06 34.34 6.64
N GLY A 543 25.05 33.99 7.44
CA GLY A 543 25.38 34.65 8.71
C GLY A 543 26.66 35.48 8.63
N GLY A 544 26.61 36.66 8.02
CA GLY A 544 27.70 37.63 8.00
C GLY A 544 27.61 38.66 9.13
N THR A 545 28.67 38.73 9.93
CA THR A 545 29.11 39.82 10.83
C THR A 545 28.41 40.03 12.18
N SER A 546 29.07 39.63 13.27
CA SER A 546 29.59 40.60 14.26
C SER A 546 30.60 39.93 15.20
N THR A 547 31.63 40.70 15.52
CA THR A 547 32.82 40.39 16.32
C THR A 547 32.50 40.28 17.82
N GLY A 548 33.09 39.32 18.52
CA GLY A 548 32.99 39.24 19.98
C GLY A 548 33.87 38.15 20.59
N ASN A 549 35.07 38.55 21.00
CA ASN A 549 36.09 37.76 21.66
C ASN A 549 35.62 37.31 23.07
N SER A 550 35.59 36.01 23.38
CA SER A 550 35.81 35.53 24.76
C SER A 550 36.13 34.03 24.81
N GLN A 551 37.22 33.73 25.51
CA GLN A 551 37.68 32.40 25.90
C GLN A 551 36.72 31.76 26.90
N ALA A 552 36.37 30.47 26.73
CA ALA A 552 36.02 29.59 27.85
C ALA A 552 36.07 28.09 27.48
N LYS A 553 37.13 27.43 27.97
CA LYS A 553 37.22 26.08 28.56
C LYS A 553 36.30 24.96 28.05
N MET A 554 36.91 23.94 27.42
CA MET A 554 36.44 22.55 27.49
C MET A 554 36.49 22.02 28.93
N PRO A 555 35.64 21.03 29.26
CA PRO A 555 36.12 19.91 30.05
C PRO A 555 35.80 18.54 29.42
N SER A 556 36.78 17.66 29.63
CA SER A 556 36.87 16.25 29.29
C SER A 556 35.85 15.35 30.01
N SER A 557 35.46 14.29 29.30
CA SER A 557 35.11 12.92 29.74
C SER A 557 34.78 12.65 31.22
N LYS A 558 33.64 12.00 31.47
CA LYS A 558 33.57 10.80 32.33
C LYS A 558 32.27 10.01 32.13
N ALA A 559 32.45 8.70 31.94
CA ALA A 559 31.43 7.68 31.89
C ALA A 559 30.63 7.58 33.20
N LYS A 560 29.32 7.33 33.10
CA LYS A 560 28.54 6.63 34.14
C LYS A 560 27.49 5.72 33.49
N LYS A 561 27.47 4.48 34.01
CA LYS A 561 26.60 3.35 33.67
C LYS A 561 25.17 3.54 34.22
N SER A 562 24.23 2.91 33.51
CA SER A 562 23.06 2.13 33.96
C SER A 562 21.94 2.75 34.84
N ALA A 563 20.71 2.27 34.53
CA ALA A 563 19.40 2.49 35.16
C ALA A 563 18.71 3.80 34.73
N SER A 564 17.45 3.84 34.28
CA SER A 564 16.30 2.99 34.57
C SER A 564 15.25 3.12 33.46
N PHE A 565 14.78 1.98 32.94
CA PHE A 565 13.58 1.82 32.12
C PHE A 565 12.35 1.86 33.04
N LYS A 566 11.42 2.81 32.87
CA LYS A 566 10.06 2.78 33.46
C LYS A 566 9.16 3.86 32.84
N SER A 567 7.99 3.39 32.36
CA SER A 567 6.76 4.10 31.92
C SER A 567 6.90 5.10 30.77
N VAL A 568 6.04 5.10 29.75
CA VAL A 568 4.61 5.46 29.86
C VAL A 568 3.75 4.66 28.88
N LEU A 569 2.92 3.77 29.41
CA LEU A 569 1.68 3.28 28.80
C LEU A 569 0.64 3.19 29.93
N HIS A 570 0.23 4.36 30.42
CA HIS A 570 -0.87 4.55 31.37
C HIS A 570 -1.30 6.01 31.28
N GLN A 571 -2.46 6.26 30.67
CA GLN A 571 -3.35 7.32 31.15
C GLN A 571 -4.79 6.96 30.79
N THR A 572 -5.49 6.53 31.83
CA THR A 572 -6.91 6.26 31.91
C THR A 572 -7.71 7.57 31.98
N THR A 573 -8.89 7.50 31.39
CA THR A 573 -10.12 8.23 31.71
C THR A 573 -10.26 8.70 33.18
N THR A 574 -10.59 9.98 33.38
CA THR A 574 -11.79 10.51 34.09
C THR A 574 -11.54 11.95 34.58
N ALA A 575 -12.39 12.89 34.17
CA ALA A 575 -12.86 14.02 35.00
C ALA A 575 -13.96 14.82 34.25
N LYS A 576 -15.18 14.73 34.78
CA LYS A 576 -16.39 15.59 34.66
C LYS A 576 -16.81 16.17 33.31
#